data_AF-A0A291PH55-F1
#
_entry.id   AF-A0A291PH55-F1
#
_cell.length_a   1.000
_cell.length_b   1.000
_cell.length_c   1.000
_cell.angle_alpha   90.00
_cell.angle_beta   90.00
_cell.angle_gamma   90.00
#
_symmetry.space_group_name_H-M   'P 1'
#
loop_
_entity.id
_entity.type
_entity.pdbx_description
1 polymer ?
#
loop_
_entity_poly.entity_id
_entity_poly.type
_entity_poly.pdbx_seq_one_letter_code
_entity_poly.pdbx_strand_id
1 'polypeptide(L)'
;MKPPRQRFGRHARSVMADRRWVLLPLCARAAWLQLTDIGDVMPELRQPPTGRAVQLEDLCRLLSASPDEMGAAIRSLLERDVLEKVATGYRLKAF
;
A
#
# COMPACT_ATOMS: atom_id res chain seq x y z
N MET A 1 29.35 13.22 15.02
CA MET A 1 28.02 12.82 15.51
C MET A 1 27.71 11.42 14.98
N LYS A 2 27.32 10.46 15.82
CA LYS A 2 26.80 9.17 15.32
C LYS A 2 25.43 9.44 14.66
N PRO A 3 25.16 8.92 13.45
CA PRO A 3 23.84 9.05 12.86
C PRO A 3 22.80 8.44 13.80
N PRO A 4 21.62 9.06 13.96
CA PRO A 4 20.57 8.51 14.80
C PRO A 4 20.26 7.09 14.34
N ARG A 5 20.17 6.13 15.27
CA ARG A 5 19.82 4.74 14.98
C ARG A 5 18.52 4.72 14.18
N GLN A 6 18.61 4.34 12.90
CA GLN A 6 17.46 4.17 12.03
C GLN A 6 16.57 3.09 12.65
N ARG A 7 15.39 3.47 13.13
CA ARG A 7 14.46 2.53 13.75
C ARG A 7 13.71 1.79 12.65
N PHE A 8 14.18 0.60 12.31
CA PHE A 8 13.48 -0.31 11.41
C PHE A 8 12.03 -0.56 11.89
N GLY A 9 11.11 -0.69 10.93
CA GLY A 9 9.69 -0.98 11.19
C GLY A 9 8.87 0.19 11.76
N ARG A 10 9.32 1.46 11.63
CA ARG A 10 8.50 2.62 12.00
C ARG A 10 7.16 2.65 11.24
N HIS A 11 7.22 2.43 9.92
CA HIS A 11 6.03 2.42 9.06
C HIS A 11 5.12 1.23 9.37
N ALA A 12 5.68 0.02 9.49
CA ALA A 12 4.91 -1.16 9.89
C ALA A 12 4.16 -0.97 11.22
N ARG A 13 4.82 -0.40 12.25
CA ARG A 13 4.15 -0.12 13.53
C ARG A 13 3.05 0.94 13.40
N SER A 14 3.27 1.97 12.57
CA SER A 14 2.26 3.00 12.31
C SER A 14 1.03 2.40 11.63
N VAL A 15 1.24 1.56 10.62
CA VAL A 15 0.18 0.84 9.90
C VAL A 15 -0.57 -0.11 10.84
N MET A 16 0.14 -0.89 11.65
CA MET A 16 -0.48 -1.83 12.59
C MET A 16 -1.23 -1.16 13.75
N ALA A 17 -0.92 0.10 14.06
CA ALA A 17 -1.62 0.89 15.07
C ALA A 17 -2.90 1.56 14.51
N ASP A 18 -3.09 1.58 13.19
CA ASP A 18 -4.29 2.12 12.55
C ASP A 18 -5.51 1.23 12.87
N ARG A 19 -6.63 1.83 13.26
CA ARG A 19 -7.86 1.11 13.64
C ARG A 19 -8.40 0.23 12.51
N ARG A 20 -8.16 0.60 11.25
CA ARG A 20 -8.59 -0.14 10.06
C ARG A 20 -7.86 -1.48 9.93
N TRP A 21 -6.65 -1.59 10.49
CA TRP A 21 -5.81 -2.78 10.44
C TRP A 21 -6.53 -4.03 10.95
N VAL A 22 -7.20 -3.90 12.11
CA VAL A 22 -7.83 -5.04 12.81
C VAL A 22 -8.96 -5.67 11.99
N LEU A 23 -9.61 -4.89 11.14
CA LEU A 23 -10.75 -5.38 10.35
C LEU A 23 -10.34 -5.95 8.99
N LEU A 24 -9.07 -5.81 8.58
CA LEU A 24 -8.60 -6.30 7.29
C LEU A 24 -8.33 -7.81 7.31
N PRO A 25 -8.63 -8.53 6.22
CA PRO A 25 -8.16 -9.90 6.03
C PRO A 25 -6.63 -9.93 5.94
N LEU A 26 -6.04 -11.10 6.19
CA LEU A 26 -4.58 -11.27 6.25
C LEU A 26 -3.87 -10.82 4.96
N CYS A 27 -4.43 -11.13 3.79
CA CYS A 27 -3.87 -10.72 2.49
C CYS A 27 -3.81 -9.18 2.35
N ALA A 28 -4.86 -8.47 2.77
CA ALA A 28 -4.91 -7.02 2.67
C ALA A 28 -3.98 -6.35 3.69
N ARG A 29 -3.81 -6.94 4.88
CA ARG A 29 -2.79 -6.51 5.85
C ARG A 29 -1.38 -6.62 5.28
N ALA A 30 -1.06 -7.78 4.69
CA ALA A 30 0.24 -8.00 4.05
C ALA A 30 0.47 -7.01 2.90
N ALA A 31 -0.52 -6.84 2.01
CA ALA A 31 -0.46 -5.87 0.92
C ALA A 31 -0.24 -4.45 1.43
N TRP A 32 -0.96 -4.02 2.46
CA TRP A 32 -0.81 -2.67 3.01
C TRP A 32 0.61 -2.41 3.54
N LEU A 33 1.20 -3.33 4.30
CA LEU A 33 2.58 -3.19 4.77
C LEU A 33 3.56 -3.01 3.59
N GLN A 34 3.47 -3.91 2.60
CA GLN A 34 4.35 -3.87 1.43
C GLN A 34 4.15 -2.61 0.59
N LEU A 35 2.90 -2.19 0.37
CA LEU A 35 2.59 -0.97 -0.39
C LEU A 35 3.09 0.29 0.33
N THR A 36 3.10 0.30 1.66
CA THR A 36 3.66 1.42 2.44
C THR A 36 5.15 1.53 2.23
N ASP A 37 5.87 0.40 2.28
CA ASP A 37 7.31 0.35 2.03
C ASP A 37 7.63 0.72 0.56
N ILE A 38 6.86 0.21 -0.41
CA ILE A 38 6.99 0.57 -1.83
C ILE A 38 6.71 2.06 -2.04
N GLY A 39 5.69 2.61 -1.37
CA GLY A 39 5.30 4.02 -1.49
C GLY A 39 6.35 4.99 -0.96
N ASP A 40 7.36 4.52 -0.22
CA ASP A 40 8.50 5.35 0.19
C ASP A 40 9.55 5.51 -0.93
N VAL A 41 9.59 4.57 -1.88
CA VAL A 41 10.55 4.55 -3.00
C VAL A 41 9.89 4.75 -4.37
N MET A 42 8.56 4.69 -4.44
CA MET A 42 7.76 4.84 -5.66
C MET A 42 6.71 5.94 -5.45
N PRO A 43 7.08 7.23 -5.65
CA PRO A 43 6.20 8.37 -5.40
C PRO A 43 4.89 8.33 -6.19
N GLU A 44 4.88 7.70 -7.36
CA GLU A 44 3.69 7.57 -8.23
C GLU A 44 2.57 6.78 -7.55
N LEU A 45 2.92 5.90 -6.59
CA LEU A 45 1.92 5.18 -5.81
C LEU A 45 1.18 6.11 -4.85
N ARG A 46 1.82 7.14 -4.31
CA ARG A 46 1.19 8.13 -3.40
C ARG A 46 0.60 9.32 -4.14
N GLN A 47 1.22 9.72 -5.25
CA GLN A 47 0.82 10.85 -6.07
C GLN A 47 0.94 10.48 -7.56
N PRO A 48 -0.07 9.79 -8.11
CA PRO A 48 -0.11 9.46 -9.52
C PRO A 48 0.02 10.69 -10.42
N PRO A 49 0.96 10.70 -11.39
CA PRO A 49 0.94 11.68 -12.47
C PRO A 49 -0.33 11.50 -13.31
N THR A 50 -0.80 12.57 -13.95
CA THR A 50 -1.97 12.52 -14.84
C THR A 50 -1.80 11.40 -15.88
N GLY A 51 -2.75 10.46 -15.91
CA GLY A 51 -2.77 9.34 -16.84
C GLY A 51 -1.78 8.20 -16.54
N ARG A 52 -1.08 8.23 -15.39
CA ARG A 52 -0.06 7.21 -15.02
C ARG A 52 -0.28 6.64 -13.61
N ALA A 53 -1.54 6.39 -13.25
CA ALA A 53 -1.84 5.69 -12.00
C ALA A 53 -1.32 4.25 -12.03
N VAL A 54 -0.90 3.75 -10.89
CA VAL A 54 -0.36 2.39 -10.73
C VAL A 54 -1.48 1.38 -10.96
N GLN A 55 -1.29 0.47 -11.92
CA GLN A 55 -2.33 -0.49 -12.30
C GLN A 55 -2.28 -1.75 -11.44
N LEU A 56 -3.35 -2.54 -11.46
CA LEU A 56 -3.40 -3.83 -10.76
C LEU A 56 -2.23 -4.74 -11.18
N GLU A 57 -1.92 -4.78 -12.47
CA GLU A 57 -0.83 -5.60 -13.01
C GLU A 57 0.55 -5.18 -12.50
N ASP A 58 0.76 -3.88 -12.26
CA ASP A 58 1.99 -3.37 -11.65
C ASP A 58 2.08 -3.83 -10.19
N LEU A 59 0.99 -3.72 -9.44
CA LEU A 59 0.92 -4.16 -8.04
C LEU A 59 1.13 -5.68 -7.91
N CYS A 60 0.57 -6.47 -8.81
CA CYS A 60 0.78 -7.92 -8.85
C CYS A 60 2.26 -8.25 -9.09
N ARG A 61 2.91 -7.56 -10.04
CA ARG A 61 4.35 -7.71 -10.31
C ARG A 61 5.21 -7.28 -9.14
N LEU A 62 4.91 -6.15 -8.50
CA LEU A 62 5.67 -5.63 -7.37
C LEU A 62 5.63 -6.53 -6.14
N LEU A 63 4.48 -7.16 -5.87
CA LEU A 63 4.28 -8.02 -4.71
C LEU A 63 4.39 -9.52 -5.02
N SER A 64 4.74 -9.88 -6.27
CA SER A 64 4.75 -11.28 -6.75
C SER A 64 3.47 -12.03 -6.39
N ALA A 65 2.32 -11.37 -6.53
CA ALA A 65 1.02 -11.86 -6.12
C ALA A 65 0.17 -12.25 -7.33
N SER A 66 -0.74 -13.23 -7.13
CA SER A 66 -1.74 -13.54 -8.15
C SER A 66 -2.76 -12.38 -8.31
N PRO A 67 -3.31 -12.17 -9.51
CA PRO A 67 -4.33 -11.13 -9.72
C PRO A 67 -5.57 -11.29 -8.84
N ASP A 68 -5.98 -12.53 -8.54
CA ASP A 68 -7.16 -12.81 -7.73
C ASP A 68 -6.95 -12.42 -6.26
N GLU A 69 -5.80 -12.82 -5.68
CA GLU A 69 -5.44 -12.46 -4.30
C GLU A 69 -5.22 -10.96 -4.14
N MET A 70 -4.51 -10.35 -5.09
CA MET A 70 -4.28 -8.90 -5.09
C MET A 70 -5.61 -8.14 -5.27
N GLY A 71 -6.49 -8.61 -6.15
CA GLY A 71 -7.81 -8.02 -6.35
C GLY A 71 -8.65 -8.05 -5.07
N ALA A 72 -8.63 -9.17 -4.33
CA ALA A 72 -9.31 -9.27 -3.04
C ALA A 72 -8.71 -8.34 -1.97
N ALA A 73 -7.38 -8.23 -1.92
CA ALA A 73 -6.69 -7.30 -1.03
C ALA A 73 -7.06 -5.85 -1.35
N ILE A 74 -6.98 -5.44 -2.62
CA ILE A 74 -7.30 -4.07 -3.06
C ILE A 74 -8.74 -3.70 -2.72
N ARG A 75 -9.72 -4.58 -2.97
CA ARG A 75 -11.12 -4.32 -2.57
C ARG A 75 -11.23 -3.96 -1.08
N SER A 76 -10.59 -4.76 -0.23
CA SER A 76 -10.61 -4.55 1.22
C SER A 76 -9.95 -3.23 1.64
N LEU A 77 -8.89 -2.82 0.93
CA LEU A 77 -8.16 -1.57 1.17
C LEU A 77 -8.91 -0.34 0.65
N LEU A 78 -9.65 -0.46 -0.46
CA LEU A 78 -10.54 0.59 -0.96
C LEU A 78 -11.72 0.83 -0.01
N GLU A 79 -12.38 -0.23 0.44
CA GLU A 79 -13.52 -0.16 1.37
C GLU A 79 -13.18 0.54 2.69
N ARG A 80 -11.91 0.46 3.11
CA ARG A 80 -11.40 1.09 4.34
C ARG A 80 -10.62 2.36 4.07
N ASP A 81 -10.70 2.90 2.86
CA ASP A 81 -10.09 4.19 2.50
C ASP A 81 -8.56 4.23 2.74
N VAL A 82 -7.89 3.10 2.55
CA VAL A 82 -6.42 2.97 2.56
C VAL A 82 -5.86 3.17 1.16
N LEU A 83 -6.51 2.56 0.18
CA LEU A 83 -6.31 2.86 -1.24
C LEU A 83 -7.44 3.74 -1.75
N GLU A 84 -7.16 4.45 -2.83
CA GLU A 84 -8.14 5.18 -3.62
C GLU A 84 -7.99 4.77 -5.08
N LYS A 85 -9.12 4.66 -5.80
CA LYS A 85 -9.11 4.44 -7.24
C LYS A 85 -8.94 5.78 -7.95
N VAL A 86 -7.92 5.91 -8.80
CA VAL A 86 -7.62 7.14 -9.54
C VAL A 86 -7.51 6.82 -11.03
N ALA A 87 -8.41 7.39 -11.83
CA ALA A 87 -8.55 7.07 -13.24
C ALA A 87 -8.66 5.54 -13.46
N THR A 88 -7.65 4.93 -14.07
CA THR A 88 -7.60 3.49 -14.34
C THR A 88 -6.88 2.67 -13.26
N GLY A 89 -6.16 3.31 -12.33
CA GLY A 89 -5.30 2.64 -11.37
C GLY A 89 -5.61 3.00 -9.91
N TYR A 90 -4.57 2.96 -9.07
CA TYR A 90 -4.69 3.11 -7.63
C TYR A 90 -3.68 4.12 -7.06
N ARG A 91 -4.10 4.76 -5.98
CA ARG A 91 -3.31 5.63 -5.13
C ARG A 91 -3.31 5.09 -3.71
N LEU A 92 -2.14 4.99 -3.09
CA LEU A 92 -1.99 4.77 -1.65
C LEU A 92 -2.19 6.08 -0.92
N LYS A 93 -3.20 6.13 -0.06
CA LYS A 93 -3.44 7.30 0.80
C LYS A 93 -2.37 7.30 1.90
N ALA A 94 -1.85 8.48 2.22
CA ALA A 94 -0.84 8.64 3.25
C ALA A 94 -1.39 8.22 4.63
N PHE A 95 -0.49 7.66 5.45
CA PHE A 95 -0.67 7.43 6.88
C PHE A 95 -0.16 8.65 7.65
#